data_AF-A0A484BC79-F1
#
_entry.id   AF-A0A484BC79-F1
#
_cell.length_a   1.000
_cell.length_b   1.000
_cell.length_c   1.000
_cell.angle_alpha   90.00
_cell.angle_beta   90.00
_cell.angle_gamma   90.00
#
_symmetry.space_group_name_H-M   'P 1'
#
loop_
_entity.id
_entity.type
_entity.pdbx_description
1 polymer ?
#
loop_
_entity_poly.entity_id
_entity_poly.type
_entity_poly.pdbx_seq_one_letter_code
_entity_poly.pdbx_strand_id
1 'polypeptide(L)'
;MWVSVMSCSLRYPLLLLACWITAGVQGSRILCLSVGVHRSQLLVHLAVARVLLQRGHQLTLVTSQPLEREWLTANVTHLLLPWQLPKEQLIEPHANFLSRLQWTLERLEKSGELLDQPEWREFMEHTPATPYDLMLLGYHFNDHLLGVAAHFDCPVAIITTQQPIGFVHSLMGNPEERWYVPQPYDSRQRTGLEGYVFGLWEKLSELLARRIMQRIYR
;
A
#
# COMPACT_ATOMS: atom_id res chain seq x y z
N MET A 1 53.70 28.25 34.85
CA MET A 1 52.72 27.33 34.23
C MET A 1 51.73 28.16 33.44
N TRP A 2 51.88 28.22 32.11
CA TRP A 2 50.87 28.79 31.22
C TRP A 2 50.33 27.63 30.38
N VAL A 3 49.05 27.32 30.56
CA VAL A 3 48.34 26.28 29.82
C VAL A 3 47.92 26.88 28.48
N SER A 4 48.47 26.37 27.38
CA SER A 4 47.99 26.71 26.04
C SER A 4 46.54 26.26 25.88
N VAL A 5 45.64 27.23 25.77
CA VAL A 5 44.24 27.02 25.42
C VAL A 5 44.20 26.47 23.99
N MET A 6 43.70 25.24 23.84
CA MET A 6 43.42 24.61 22.55
C MET A 6 42.54 25.54 21.71
N SER A 7 43.11 26.09 20.64
CA SER A 7 42.38 26.80 19.59
C SER A 7 41.52 25.80 18.82
N CYS A 8 40.31 25.56 19.31
CA CYS A 8 39.31 24.72 18.63
C CYS A 8 38.85 25.47 17.37
N SER A 9 39.27 25.01 16.20
CA SER A 9 39.04 25.69 14.92
C SER A 9 37.55 25.67 14.55
N LEU A 10 36.87 26.80 14.75
CA LEU A 10 35.43 27.05 14.48
C LEU A 10 35.01 26.87 13.01
N ARG A 11 35.95 26.56 12.11
CA ARG A 11 35.73 26.43 10.65
C ARG A 11 34.91 25.19 10.28
N TYR A 12 35.16 24.07 10.93
CA TYR A 12 34.45 22.81 10.66
C TYR A 12 32.96 22.84 11.05
N PRO A 13 32.55 23.34 12.24
CA PRO A 13 31.13 23.44 12.56
C PRO A 13 30.38 24.44 11.67
N LEU A 14 31.02 25.53 11.24
CA LEU A 14 30.42 26.48 10.29
C LEU A 14 30.23 25.88 8.90
N LEU A 15 31.17 25.07 8.41
CA LEU A 15 31.04 24.32 7.16
C LEU A 15 29.92 23.27 7.24
N LEU A 16 29.80 22.54 8.36
CA LEU A 16 28.73 21.58 8.56
C LEU A 16 27.35 22.25 8.63
N LEU A 17 27.24 23.40 9.31
CA LEU A 17 26.01 24.19 9.37
C LEU A 17 25.64 24.75 7.99
N ALA A 18 26.61 25.25 7.23
CA ALA A 18 26.40 25.72 5.86
C ALA A 18 25.94 24.57 4.95
N CYS A 19 26.55 23.40 5.04
CA CYS A 19 26.11 22.20 4.33
C CYS A 19 24.69 21.78 4.72
N TRP A 20 24.32 21.85 6.01
CA TRP A 20 22.96 21.58 6.48
C TRP A 20 21.93 22.59 5.94
N ILE A 21 22.29 23.87 5.88
CA ILE A 21 21.41 24.91 5.34
C ILE A 21 21.24 24.76 3.81
N THR A 22 22.30 24.36 3.09
CA THR A 22 22.24 24.12 1.64
C THR A 22 21.64 22.76 1.27
N ALA A 23 21.74 21.76 2.15
CA ALA A 23 21.10 20.45 2.00
C ALA A 23 19.61 20.51 2.35
N GLY A 24 18.97 21.66 2.08
CA GLY A 24 17.57 21.93 2.40
C GLY A 24 16.73 20.69 2.12
N VAL A 25 15.95 20.27 3.12
CA VAL A 25 15.07 19.11 3.04
C VAL A 25 14.13 19.34 1.87
N GLN A 26 14.48 18.81 0.70
CA GLN A 26 13.63 18.85 -0.46
C GLN A 26 12.46 17.90 -0.17
N GLY A 27 11.24 18.42 -0.32
CA GLY A 27 10.05 17.59 -0.19
C GLY A 27 10.05 16.52 -1.27
N SER A 28 10.16 15.25 -0.87
CA SER A 28 10.00 14.10 -1.78
C SER A 28 8.65 14.12 -2.50
N ARG A 29 8.61 13.56 -3.70
CA ARG A 29 7.40 13.35 -4.50
C ARG A 29 6.88 11.95 -4.24
N ILE A 30 5.74 11.86 -3.57
CA ILE A 30 5.18 10.59 -3.11
C ILE A 30 3.87 10.31 -3.84
N LEU A 31 3.79 9.15 -4.49
CA LEU A 31 2.57 8.65 -5.11
C LEU A 31 1.77 7.86 -4.06
N CYS A 32 0.59 8.32 -3.69
CA CYS A 32 -0.31 7.59 -2.81
C CYS A 32 -1.42 6.94 -3.64
N LEU A 33 -1.41 5.62 -3.71
CA LEU A 33 -2.38 4.84 -4.47
C LEU A 33 -3.35 4.13 -3.51
N SER A 34 -4.60 4.57 -3.50
CA SER A 34 -5.64 4.06 -2.60
C SER A 34 -6.96 3.85 -3.37
N VAL A 35 -6.95 2.84 -4.23
CA VAL A 35 -8.06 2.51 -5.15
C VAL A 35 -8.70 1.19 -4.74
N GLY A 36 -10.01 1.06 -4.89
CA GLY A 36 -10.75 -0.15 -4.52
C GLY A 36 -10.86 -0.38 -3.01
N VAL A 37 -10.56 0.63 -2.19
CA VAL A 37 -10.63 0.55 -0.72
C VAL A 37 -11.93 1.10 -0.16
N HIS A 38 -12.31 0.66 1.04
CA HIS A 38 -13.45 1.23 1.75
C HIS A 38 -13.15 2.64 2.29
N ARG A 39 -14.19 3.45 2.51
CA ARG A 39 -14.05 4.83 3.02
C ARG A 39 -13.27 4.89 4.35
N SER A 40 -13.52 3.96 5.26
CA SER A 40 -12.81 3.88 6.54
C SER A 40 -11.30 3.62 6.36
N GLN A 41 -10.92 2.79 5.39
CA GLN A 41 -9.51 2.51 5.07
C GLN A 41 -8.85 3.72 4.42
N LEU A 42 -9.55 4.36 3.47
CA LEU A 42 -9.07 5.59 2.83
C LEU A 42 -8.78 6.68 3.86
N LEU A 43 -9.62 6.86 4.89
CA LEU A 43 -9.37 7.84 5.95
C LEU A 43 -8.03 7.59 6.67
N VAL A 44 -7.67 6.33 6.92
CA VAL A 44 -6.39 5.99 7.55
C VAL A 44 -5.22 6.27 6.61
N HIS A 45 -5.33 5.90 5.34
CA HIS A 45 -4.29 6.20 4.33
C HIS A 45 -4.10 7.71 4.17
N LEU A 46 -5.19 8.48 4.16
CA LEU A 46 -5.18 9.93 4.12
C LEU A 46 -4.58 10.54 5.40
N ALA A 47 -4.74 9.93 6.57
CA ALA A 47 -4.07 10.41 7.78
C ALA A 47 -2.53 10.35 7.63
N VAL A 48 -2.00 9.26 7.05
CA VAL A 48 -0.57 9.13 6.74
C VAL A 48 -0.13 10.15 5.70
N ALA A 49 -0.88 10.29 4.60
CA ALA A 49 -0.63 11.29 3.57
C ALA A 49 -0.59 12.72 4.16
N ARG A 50 -1.48 13.04 5.11
CA ARG A 50 -1.54 14.37 5.72
C ARG A 50 -0.28 14.71 6.50
N VAL A 51 0.27 13.74 7.22
CA VAL A 51 1.52 13.90 7.95
C VAL A 51 2.69 14.12 6.98
N LEU A 52 2.71 13.44 5.83
CA LEU A 52 3.73 13.66 4.81
C LEU A 52 3.62 15.05 4.17
N LEU A 53 2.40 15.49 3.86
CA LEU A 53 2.13 16.82 3.36
C LEU A 53 2.60 17.91 4.34
N GLN A 54 2.33 17.74 5.63
CA GLN A 54 2.78 18.65 6.70
C GLN A 54 4.31 18.71 6.83
N ARG A 55 5.02 17.66 6.42
CA ARG A 55 6.50 17.65 6.35
C ARG A 55 7.05 18.27 5.06
N GLY A 56 6.20 18.79 4.20
CA GLY A 56 6.60 19.49 2.97
C GLY A 56 6.73 18.59 1.74
N HIS A 57 6.30 17.32 1.81
CA HIS A 57 6.30 16.43 0.65
C HIS A 57 5.22 16.82 -0.36
N GLN A 58 5.48 16.55 -1.64
CA GLN A 58 4.51 16.70 -2.73
C GLN A 58 3.80 15.36 -2.93
N LEU A 59 2.48 15.37 -2.98
CA LEU A 59 1.69 14.14 -3.05
C LEU A 59 0.89 14.07 -4.35
N THR A 60 0.98 12.94 -5.04
CA THR A 60 -0.02 12.55 -6.03
C THR A 60 -0.94 11.54 -5.39
N LEU A 61 -2.20 11.93 -5.12
CA LEU A 61 -3.20 11.06 -4.53
C LEU A 61 -4.06 10.46 -5.63
N VAL A 62 -4.06 9.14 -5.76
CA VAL A 62 -4.89 8.40 -6.71
C VAL A 62 -5.92 7.60 -5.90
N THR A 63 -7.20 7.99 -5.98
CA THR A 63 -8.25 7.42 -5.11
C THR A 63 -9.50 7.03 -5.86
N SER A 64 -10.26 6.07 -5.32
CA SER A 64 -11.58 5.68 -5.85
C SER A 64 -12.76 6.49 -5.32
N GLN A 65 -12.49 7.43 -4.43
CA GLN A 65 -13.49 8.28 -3.79
C GLN A 65 -13.01 9.73 -3.87
N PRO A 66 -13.94 10.69 -4.05
CA PRO A 66 -13.59 12.10 -4.08
C PRO A 66 -12.99 12.53 -2.75
N LEU A 67 -12.00 13.42 -2.83
CA LEU A 67 -11.41 14.04 -1.65
C LEU A 67 -12.20 15.29 -1.25
N GLU A 68 -12.13 15.62 0.03
CA GLU A 68 -12.66 16.88 0.55
C GLU A 68 -11.84 18.06 0.03
N ARG A 69 -12.45 19.25 -0.06
CA ARG A 69 -11.79 20.45 -0.62
C ARG A 69 -10.49 20.82 0.09
N GLU A 70 -10.37 20.49 1.38
CA GLU A 70 -9.16 20.71 2.18
C GLU A 70 -7.91 20.01 1.62
N TRP A 71 -8.07 18.95 0.83
CA TRP A 71 -6.97 18.23 0.20
C TRP A 71 -6.43 18.90 -1.06
N LEU A 72 -7.22 19.78 -1.69
CA LEU A 72 -6.90 20.41 -2.97
C LEU A 72 -5.98 21.62 -2.76
N THR A 73 -4.80 21.36 -2.23
CA THR A 73 -3.73 22.35 -1.99
C THR A 73 -2.68 22.30 -3.10
N ALA A 74 -1.82 23.32 -3.21
CA ALA A 74 -0.80 23.40 -4.26
C ALA A 74 0.20 22.22 -4.28
N ASN A 75 0.41 21.56 -3.13
CA ASN A 75 1.34 20.42 -3.00
C ASN A 75 0.66 19.06 -3.19
N VAL A 76 -0.62 19.04 -3.60
CA VAL A 76 -1.39 17.82 -3.83
C VAL A 76 -1.93 17.82 -5.25
N THR A 77 -1.58 16.80 -6.01
CA THR A 77 -2.26 16.46 -7.26
C THR A 77 -3.24 15.32 -6.96
N HIS A 78 -4.51 15.50 -7.27
CA HIS A 78 -5.53 14.47 -7.04
C HIS A 78 -6.02 13.90 -8.37
N LEU A 79 -5.97 12.57 -8.48
CA LEU A 79 -6.54 11.81 -9.58
C LEU A 79 -7.65 10.92 -9.04
N LEU A 80 -8.88 11.18 -9.50
CA LEU A 80 -10.05 10.40 -9.15
C LEU A 80 -10.25 9.28 -10.17
N LEU A 81 -10.20 8.03 -9.72
CA LEU A 81 -10.56 6.86 -10.51
C LEU A 81 -11.93 6.39 -10.05
N PRO A 82 -13.04 6.72 -10.72
CA PRO A 82 -14.40 6.43 -10.24
C PRO A 82 -14.79 4.94 -10.35
N TRP A 83 -13.86 4.04 -10.07
CA TRP A 83 -14.05 2.60 -10.05
C TRP A 83 -14.17 2.08 -8.62
N GLN A 84 -15.19 1.27 -8.39
CA GLN A 84 -15.42 0.59 -7.12
C GLN A 84 -15.88 -0.84 -7.40
N LEU A 85 -15.56 -1.75 -6.49
CA LEU A 85 -16.11 -3.10 -6.58
C LEU A 85 -17.64 -3.06 -6.54
N PRO A 86 -18.32 -3.94 -7.29
CA PRO A 86 -19.77 -4.13 -7.21
C PRO A 86 -20.23 -4.37 -5.77
N LYS A 87 -21.41 -3.85 -5.41
CA LYS A 87 -21.93 -3.93 -4.02
C LYS A 87 -22.04 -5.37 -3.51
N GLU A 88 -22.32 -6.31 -4.39
CA GLU A 88 -22.42 -7.75 -4.11
C GLU A 88 -21.09 -8.33 -3.64
N GLN A 89 -19.97 -7.74 -4.07
CA GLN A 89 -18.62 -8.12 -3.65
C GLN A 89 -18.12 -7.36 -2.42
N LEU A 90 -18.90 -6.41 -1.90
CA LEU A 90 -18.59 -5.71 -0.64
C LEU A 90 -19.10 -6.48 0.59
N ILE A 91 -20.07 -7.38 0.40
CA ILE A 91 -20.66 -8.18 1.47
C ILE A 91 -20.06 -9.57 1.41
N GLU A 92 -19.27 -9.93 2.42
CA GLU A 92 -18.77 -11.30 2.54
C GLU A 92 -19.95 -12.25 2.82
N PRO A 93 -20.13 -13.31 2.01
CA PRO A 93 -21.23 -14.23 2.21
C PRO A 93 -21.09 -14.97 3.55
N HIS A 94 -22.19 -15.03 4.31
CA HIS A 94 -22.30 -15.90 5.49
C HIS A 94 -22.46 -17.35 5.03
N ALA A 95 -21.38 -17.93 4.53
CA ALA A 95 -21.44 -19.24 3.90
C ALA A 95 -20.18 -20.06 4.19
N ASN A 96 -20.24 -21.35 3.82
CA ASN A 96 -19.19 -22.35 4.03
C ASN A 96 -17.86 -21.92 3.37
N PHE A 97 -16.74 -22.52 3.79
CA PHE A 97 -15.41 -22.13 3.31
C PHE A 97 -15.33 -22.03 1.78
N LEU A 98 -15.87 -23.01 1.05
CA LEU A 98 -15.82 -23.04 -0.41
C LEU A 98 -16.41 -21.78 -1.07
N SER A 99 -17.57 -21.33 -0.60
CA SER A 99 -18.22 -20.13 -1.12
C SER A 99 -17.46 -18.84 -0.77
N ARG A 100 -16.77 -18.79 0.37
CA ARG A 100 -15.88 -17.67 0.71
C ARG A 100 -14.64 -17.64 -0.17
N LEU A 101 -14.08 -18.82 -0.46
CA LEU A 101 -12.97 -18.95 -1.40
C LEU A 101 -13.39 -18.47 -2.79
N GLN A 102 -14.51 -18.96 -3.31
CA GLN A 102 -15.05 -18.53 -4.61
C GLN A 102 -15.25 -17.02 -4.64
N TRP A 103 -15.92 -16.44 -3.63
CA TRP A 103 -16.11 -15.00 -3.52
C TRP A 103 -14.78 -14.22 -3.51
N THR A 104 -13.77 -14.71 -2.78
CA THR A 104 -12.45 -14.07 -2.71
C THR A 104 -11.77 -14.09 -4.08
N LEU A 105 -11.83 -15.22 -4.79
CA LEU A 105 -11.24 -15.39 -6.12
C LEU A 105 -11.94 -14.50 -7.16
N GLU A 106 -13.28 -14.46 -7.15
CA GLU A 106 -14.06 -13.56 -8.02
C GLU A 106 -13.79 -12.08 -7.73
N ARG A 107 -13.60 -11.74 -6.45
CA ARG A 107 -13.27 -10.37 -6.03
C ARG A 107 -11.89 -9.96 -6.52
N LEU A 108 -10.90 -10.86 -6.44
CA LEU A 108 -9.56 -10.64 -6.99
C LEU A 108 -9.62 -10.45 -8.50
N GLU A 109 -10.34 -11.31 -9.22
CA GLU A 109 -10.45 -11.22 -10.68
C GLU A 109 -11.10 -9.91 -11.12
N LYS A 110 -12.24 -9.53 -10.53
CA LYS A 110 -12.90 -8.25 -10.84
C LYS A 110 -12.06 -7.04 -10.49
N SER A 111 -11.16 -7.14 -9.50
CA SER A 111 -10.27 -6.02 -9.17
C SER A 111 -9.35 -5.63 -10.33
N GLY A 112 -9.09 -6.55 -11.27
CA GLY A 112 -8.34 -6.27 -12.49
C GLY A 112 -9.06 -5.35 -13.48
N GLU A 113 -10.39 -5.27 -13.44
CA GLU A 113 -11.19 -4.38 -14.31
C GLU A 113 -10.88 -2.89 -14.09
N LEU A 114 -10.25 -2.56 -12.95
CA LEU A 114 -9.69 -1.24 -12.69
C LEU A 114 -8.67 -0.83 -13.77
N LEU A 115 -7.86 -1.78 -14.26
CA LEU A 115 -6.80 -1.51 -15.23
C LEU A 115 -7.34 -1.13 -16.61
N ASP A 116 -8.61 -1.46 -16.87
CA ASP A 116 -9.30 -1.12 -18.10
C ASP A 116 -9.95 0.27 -18.10
N GLN A 117 -9.94 0.96 -16.96
CA GLN A 117 -10.54 2.29 -16.87
C GLN A 117 -9.75 3.30 -17.70
N PRO A 118 -10.42 4.21 -18.45
CA PRO A 118 -9.74 5.18 -19.28
C PRO A 118 -8.85 6.12 -18.45
N GLU A 119 -9.31 6.53 -17.26
CA GLU A 119 -8.54 7.37 -16.35
C GLU A 119 -7.31 6.64 -15.80
N TRP A 120 -7.38 5.31 -15.65
CA TRP A 120 -6.23 4.49 -15.28
C TRP A 120 -5.19 4.46 -16.40
N ARG A 121 -5.63 4.22 -17.63
CA ARG A 121 -4.75 4.18 -18.80
C ARG A 121 -4.08 5.54 -19.01
N GLU A 122 -4.84 6.63 -18.92
CA GLU A 122 -4.31 7.98 -18.98
C GLU A 122 -3.26 8.22 -17.88
N PHE A 123 -3.52 7.81 -16.64
CA PHE A 123 -2.56 7.92 -15.55
C PHE A 123 -1.25 7.15 -15.84
N MET A 124 -1.35 5.94 -16.38
CA MET A 124 -0.19 5.09 -16.69
C MET A 124 0.57 5.54 -17.93
N GLU A 125 -0.07 6.21 -18.88
CA GLU A 125 0.61 6.81 -20.04
C GLU A 125 1.38 8.09 -19.67
N HIS A 126 0.91 8.81 -18.64
CA HIS A 126 1.57 10.02 -18.16
C HIS A 126 2.80 9.68 -17.32
N THR A 127 3.98 9.65 -17.97
CA THR A 127 5.24 9.66 -17.25
C THR A 127 5.49 11.06 -16.66
N PRO A 128 5.58 11.23 -15.34
CA PRO A 128 5.88 12.52 -14.76
C PRO A 128 7.29 12.97 -15.15
N ALA A 129 7.47 14.26 -15.45
CA ALA A 129 8.79 14.80 -15.80
C ALA A 129 9.83 14.65 -14.67
N THR A 130 9.35 14.53 -13.43
CA THR A 130 10.17 14.24 -12.25
C THR A 130 9.68 12.93 -11.62
N PRO A 131 10.59 11.98 -11.34
CA PRO A 131 10.22 10.68 -10.83
C PRO A 131 9.60 10.76 -9.43
N TYR A 132 8.90 9.71 -9.04
CA TYR A 132 8.44 9.53 -7.67
C TYR A 132 9.55 8.92 -6.81
N ASP A 133 9.71 9.41 -5.59
CA ASP A 133 10.70 8.88 -4.64
C ASP A 133 10.14 7.69 -3.84
N LEU A 134 8.82 7.58 -3.75
CA LEU A 134 8.11 6.55 -2.98
C LEU A 134 6.68 6.39 -3.49
N MET A 135 6.22 5.14 -3.59
CA MET A 135 4.80 4.81 -3.71
C MET A 135 4.25 4.30 -2.37
N LEU A 136 3.19 4.95 -1.88
CA LEU A 136 2.37 4.45 -0.79
C LEU A 136 1.19 3.66 -1.35
N LEU A 137 1.18 2.34 -1.15
CA LEU A 137 0.07 1.49 -1.56
C LEU A 137 -0.88 1.25 -0.40
N GLY A 138 -2.08 1.81 -0.49
CA GLY A 138 -3.21 1.43 0.35
C GLY A 138 -3.69 0.03 0.00
N TYR A 139 -3.27 -0.96 0.78
CA TYR A 139 -3.38 -2.37 0.42
C TYR A 139 -4.73 -2.97 0.82
N HIS A 140 -5.39 -3.56 -0.16
CA HIS A 140 -6.65 -4.27 -0.01
C HIS A 140 -6.79 -5.37 -1.08
N PHE A 141 -5.90 -6.37 -1.04
CA PHE A 141 -5.85 -7.46 -2.04
C PHE A 141 -5.66 -6.98 -3.48
N ASN A 142 -4.99 -5.85 -3.63
CA ASN A 142 -4.75 -5.14 -4.89
C ASN A 142 -3.27 -5.25 -5.30
N ASP A 143 -2.67 -6.44 -5.15
CA ASP A 143 -1.27 -6.72 -5.47
C ASP A 143 -0.91 -6.30 -6.89
N HIS A 144 -1.85 -6.43 -7.84
CA HIS A 144 -1.68 -6.02 -9.23
C HIS A 144 -1.20 -4.55 -9.37
N LEU A 145 -1.51 -3.70 -8.39
CA LEU A 145 -1.07 -2.30 -8.35
C LEU A 145 0.41 -2.14 -7.97
N LEU A 146 1.09 -3.17 -7.46
CA LEU A 146 2.55 -3.14 -7.27
C LEU A 146 3.29 -2.97 -8.60
N GLY A 147 2.66 -3.35 -9.73
CA GLY A 147 3.21 -3.10 -11.07
C GLY A 147 3.39 -1.60 -11.37
N VAL A 148 2.63 -0.71 -10.73
CA VAL A 148 2.75 0.75 -10.87
C VAL A 148 4.11 1.24 -10.39
N ALA A 149 4.61 0.65 -9.30
CA ALA A 149 5.91 1.01 -8.77
C ALA A 149 7.05 0.59 -9.69
N ALA A 150 6.93 -0.57 -10.34
CA ALA A 150 7.86 -1.00 -11.36
C ALA A 150 7.80 -0.11 -12.60
N HIS A 151 6.61 0.36 -12.98
CA HIS A 151 6.42 1.29 -14.10
C HIS A 151 7.09 2.65 -13.86
N PHE A 152 6.95 3.22 -12.65
CA PHE A 152 7.55 4.51 -12.28
C PHE A 152 8.95 4.39 -11.65
N ASP A 153 9.53 3.18 -11.59
CA ASP A 153 10.83 2.87 -10.99
C ASP A 153 11.01 3.48 -9.57
N CYS A 154 10.03 3.24 -8.69
CA CYS A 154 10.04 3.78 -7.32
C CYS A 154 9.82 2.70 -6.26
N PRO A 155 10.40 2.85 -5.06
CA PRO A 155 10.18 1.91 -3.96
C PRO A 155 8.73 1.98 -3.45
N VAL A 156 8.24 0.89 -2.86
CA VAL A 156 6.88 0.78 -2.32
C VAL A 156 6.88 0.64 -0.81
N ALA A 157 6.04 1.43 -0.14
CA ALA A 157 5.62 1.17 1.21
C ALA A 157 4.12 0.82 1.23
N ILE A 158 3.80 -0.35 1.80
CA ILE A 158 2.44 -0.86 1.91
C ILE A 158 1.82 -0.33 3.20
N ILE A 159 0.61 0.22 3.09
CA ILE A 159 -0.23 0.60 4.23
C ILE A 159 -1.45 -0.32 4.23
N THR A 160 -1.62 -1.11 5.28
CA THR A 160 -2.82 -1.93 5.46
C THR A 160 -3.46 -1.65 6.82
N THR A 161 -4.79 -1.72 6.85
CA THR A 161 -5.61 -1.57 8.07
C THR A 161 -6.23 -2.89 8.50
N GLN A 162 -5.99 -3.96 7.73
CA GLN A 162 -6.54 -5.28 7.98
C GLN A 162 -5.47 -6.17 8.59
N GLN A 163 -5.91 -7.15 9.38
CA GLN A 163 -5.03 -8.22 9.78
C GLN A 163 -4.53 -8.92 8.50
N PRO A 164 -3.21 -9.08 8.32
CA PRO A 164 -2.65 -9.87 7.24
C PRO A 164 -3.23 -11.29 7.27
N ILE A 165 -3.49 -11.88 6.11
CA ILE A 165 -3.95 -13.27 6.01
C ILE A 165 -3.20 -14.04 4.94
N GLY A 166 -2.98 -15.33 5.14
CA GLY A 166 -2.42 -16.23 4.11
C GLY A 166 -1.16 -15.66 3.43
N PHE A 167 -1.25 -15.37 2.13
CA PHE A 167 -0.16 -14.83 1.31
C PHE A 167 0.23 -13.39 1.67
N VAL A 168 -0.68 -12.62 2.25
CA VAL A 168 -0.46 -11.22 2.64
C VAL A 168 0.58 -11.13 3.76
N HIS A 169 0.66 -12.14 4.66
CA HIS A 169 1.76 -12.26 5.62
C HIS A 169 3.12 -12.32 4.91
N SER A 170 3.24 -13.19 3.90
CA SER A 170 4.47 -13.33 3.13
C SER A 170 4.82 -12.05 2.37
N LEU A 171 3.82 -11.32 1.84
CA LEU A 171 4.03 -10.05 1.16
C LEU A 171 4.61 -8.98 2.10
N MET A 172 4.16 -8.95 3.36
CA MET A 172 4.67 -8.01 4.37
C MET A 172 5.93 -8.50 5.10
N GLY A 173 6.45 -9.69 4.77
CA GLY A 173 7.59 -10.28 5.47
C GLY A 173 7.28 -10.75 6.89
N ASN A 174 6.00 -10.90 7.24
CA ASN A 174 5.59 -11.44 8.53
C ASN A 174 5.84 -12.95 8.57
N PRO A 175 6.30 -13.49 9.72
CA PRO A 175 6.39 -14.93 9.90
C PRO A 175 5.00 -15.58 9.83
N GLU A 176 4.97 -16.86 9.46
CA GLU A 176 3.74 -17.64 9.42
C GLU A 176 3.34 -18.06 10.85
N GLU A 177 2.51 -17.26 11.52
CA GLU A 177 2.14 -17.43 12.94
C GLU A 177 1.00 -18.45 13.17
N ARG A 178 0.70 -19.27 12.16
CA ARG A 178 -0.53 -20.09 12.09
C ARG A 178 -0.65 -21.13 13.20
N TRP A 179 0.44 -21.50 13.84
CA TRP A 179 0.48 -22.50 14.91
C TRP A 179 -0.08 -22.00 16.24
N TYR A 180 -0.16 -20.69 16.43
CA TYR A 180 -0.54 -20.09 17.71
C TYR A 180 -1.44 -18.84 17.60
N VAL A 181 -1.67 -18.30 16.39
CA VAL A 181 -2.57 -17.16 16.16
C VAL A 181 -3.75 -17.58 15.28
N PRO A 182 -4.99 -17.52 15.81
CA PRO A 182 -6.21 -17.68 15.02
C PRO A 182 -6.30 -16.63 13.91
N GLN A 183 -6.81 -17.04 12.75
CA GLN A 183 -6.95 -16.17 11.59
C GLN A 183 -8.36 -15.56 11.53
N PRO A 184 -8.59 -14.41 10.88
CA PRO A 184 -9.92 -13.78 10.78
C PRO A 184 -11.02 -14.69 10.23
N TYR A 185 -10.66 -15.68 9.41
CA TYR A 185 -11.55 -16.68 8.80
C TYR A 185 -11.57 -18.01 9.55
N ASP A 186 -10.78 -18.16 10.62
CA ASP A 186 -10.76 -19.34 11.48
C ASP A 186 -10.79 -18.90 12.94
N SER A 187 -12.00 -18.85 13.51
CA SER A 187 -12.27 -18.36 14.86
C SER A 187 -11.72 -19.27 15.98
N ARG A 188 -11.13 -20.42 15.63
CA ARG A 188 -10.55 -21.38 16.56
C ARG A 188 -9.19 -21.87 16.09
N GLN A 189 -8.29 -22.11 17.04
CA GLN A 189 -7.01 -22.75 16.75
C GLN A 189 -7.22 -24.24 16.49
N ARG A 190 -7.06 -24.69 15.24
CA ARG A 190 -7.15 -26.12 14.88
C ARG A 190 -5.86 -26.84 15.25
N THR A 191 -5.99 -28.08 15.73
CA THR A 191 -4.85 -28.93 16.13
C THR A 191 -5.01 -30.34 15.56
N GLY A 192 -3.93 -31.12 15.60
CA GLY A 192 -3.91 -32.50 15.09
C GLY A 192 -4.23 -32.58 13.58
N LEU A 193 -4.93 -33.64 13.17
CA LEU A 193 -5.28 -33.89 11.77
C LEU A 193 -6.11 -32.77 11.14
N GLU A 194 -7.02 -32.15 11.92
CA GLU A 194 -7.85 -31.05 11.42
C GLU A 194 -6.98 -29.84 11.03
N GLY A 195 -5.95 -29.54 11.83
CA GLY A 195 -4.97 -28.50 11.52
C GLY A 195 -4.18 -28.79 10.24
N TYR A 196 -3.74 -30.03 10.03
CA TYR A 196 -3.04 -30.42 8.79
C TYR A 196 -3.93 -30.29 7.56
N VAL A 197 -5.17 -30.78 7.62
CA VAL A 197 -6.12 -30.68 6.50
C VAL A 197 -6.43 -29.22 6.18
N PHE A 198 -6.67 -28.41 7.21
CA PHE A 198 -6.90 -26.99 7.04
C PHE A 198 -5.69 -26.26 6.44
N GLY A 199 -4.48 -26.54 6.91
CA GLY A 199 -3.25 -25.94 6.39
C GLY A 199 -3.01 -26.29 4.91
N LEU A 200 -3.23 -27.55 4.51
CA LEU A 200 -3.14 -27.96 3.10
C LEU A 200 -4.13 -27.19 2.22
N TRP A 201 -5.38 -27.10 2.69
CA TRP A 201 -6.45 -26.41 1.99
C TRP A 201 -6.21 -24.90 1.88
N GLU A 202 -5.71 -24.27 2.94
CA GLU A 202 -5.33 -22.87 2.94
C GLU A 202 -4.16 -22.59 1.99
N LYS A 203 -3.10 -23.41 2.00
CA LYS A 203 -2.00 -23.29 1.04
C LYS A 203 -2.48 -23.45 -0.40
N LEU A 204 -3.40 -24.38 -0.66
CA LEU A 204 -4.01 -24.54 -1.98
C LEU A 204 -4.81 -23.29 -2.39
N SER A 205 -5.60 -22.73 -1.47
CA SER A 205 -6.34 -21.48 -1.67
C SER A 205 -5.40 -20.31 -1.98
N GLU A 206 -4.29 -20.20 -1.26
CA GLU A 206 -3.23 -19.22 -1.48
C GLU A 206 -2.59 -19.38 -2.88
N LEU A 207 -2.28 -20.61 -3.30
CA LEU A 207 -1.74 -20.88 -4.65
C LEU A 207 -2.74 -20.50 -5.75
N LEU A 208 -4.02 -20.77 -5.55
CA LEU A 208 -5.08 -20.36 -6.48
C LEU A 208 -5.20 -18.85 -6.58
N ALA A 209 -5.23 -18.15 -5.44
CA ALA A 209 -5.28 -16.69 -5.39
C ALA A 209 -4.08 -16.07 -6.12
N ARG A 210 -2.86 -16.57 -5.85
CA ARG A 210 -1.64 -16.15 -6.56
C ARG A 210 -1.75 -16.36 -8.07
N ARG A 211 -2.34 -17.48 -8.51
CA ARG A 211 -2.53 -17.78 -9.94
C ARG A 211 -3.53 -16.86 -10.61
N ILE A 212 -4.61 -16.47 -9.93
CA ILE A 212 -5.57 -15.48 -10.45
C ILE A 212 -4.91 -14.11 -10.54
N MET A 213 -4.20 -13.68 -9.49
CA MET A 213 -3.48 -12.40 -9.53
C MET A 213 -2.47 -12.35 -10.66
N GLN A 214 -1.73 -13.44 -10.92
CA GLN A 214 -0.82 -13.55 -12.07
C GLN A 214 -1.49 -13.37 -13.44
N ARG A 215 -2.79 -13.67 -13.57
CA ARG A 215 -3.53 -13.42 -14.81
C ARG A 215 -3.85 -11.95 -15.03
N ILE A 216 -4.03 -11.18 -13.94
CA ILE A 216 -4.30 -9.73 -14.02
C ILE A 216 -3.10 -8.98 -14.61
N TYR A 217 -1.87 -9.49 -14.41
CA TYR A 217 -0.66 -8.89 -14.96
C TYR A 217 -0.37 -9.23 -16.43
N ARG A 218 -1.15 -10.13 -17.07
CA ARG A 218 -0.93 -10.54 -18.47
C ARG A 218 -1.82 -9.78 -19.41
#